data_AF-A0A820QT17-F1
#
_entry.id   AF-A0A820QT17-F1
#
_cell.length_a   1.000
_cell.length_b   1.000
_cell.length_c   1.000
_cell.angle_alpha   90.00
_cell.angle_beta   90.00
_cell.angle_gamma   90.00
#
_symmetry.space_group_name_H-M   'P 1'
#
loop_
_entity.id
_entity.type
_entity.pdbx_description
1 polymer ?
#
loop_
_entity_poly.entity_id
_entity_poly.type
_entity_poly.pdbx_seq_one_letter_code
_entity_poly.pdbx_strand_id
1 'polypeptide(L)'
;MTPLVKSTSRKRWQRLPTRNVFYYRCPDHRKNYVMSFTFCFDREDDVYQFAYSFPYTYTKLQNYLDNIEQRQLDYIQRRPLVFSVQKRRLDLLTVANPSLLVKG
;
A
#
# COMPACT_ATOMS: atom_id res chain seq x y z
N MET A 1 -13.35 -3.01 -11.09
CA MET A 1 -12.00 -2.71 -10.58
C MET A 1 -11.08 -3.82 -11.06
N THR A 2 -9.84 -3.59 -11.47
CA THR A 2 -8.94 -4.69 -11.94
C THR A 2 -7.71 -4.77 -11.06
N PRO A 3 -7.13 -5.96 -10.79
CA PRO A 3 -5.90 -6.04 -10.00
C PRO A 3 -4.74 -5.37 -10.74
N LEU A 4 -3.69 -5.06 -9.99
CA LEU A 4 -2.43 -4.55 -10.48
C LEU A 4 -1.45 -5.69 -10.71
N VAL A 5 -0.57 -5.51 -11.68
CA VAL A 5 0.60 -6.34 -11.91
C VAL A 5 1.85 -5.47 -12.01
N LYS A 6 2.97 -6.01 -11.56
CA LYS A 6 4.32 -5.56 -11.92
C LYS A 6 5.24 -6.77 -12.03
N SER A 7 6.40 -6.61 -12.65
CA SER A 7 7.44 -7.62 -12.65
C SER A 7 8.80 -7.04 -12.24
N THR A 8 9.82 -7.90 -12.17
CA THR A 8 11.22 -7.51 -11.97
C THR A 8 11.73 -6.59 -13.08
N SER A 9 11.42 -6.88 -14.35
CA SER A 9 11.77 -6.01 -15.48
C SER A 9 10.82 -4.82 -15.64
N ARG A 10 9.54 -4.96 -15.27
CA ARG A 10 8.52 -3.91 -15.37
C ARG A 10 8.10 -3.45 -13.97
N LYS A 11 8.94 -2.60 -13.36
CA LYS A 11 8.83 -2.21 -11.95
C LYS A 11 7.61 -1.35 -11.59
N ARG A 12 6.96 -0.74 -12.58
CA ARG A 12 5.77 0.12 -12.37
C ARG A 12 4.52 -0.75 -12.24
N TRP A 13 3.76 -0.53 -11.17
CA TRP A 13 2.42 -1.11 -11.03
C TRP A 13 1.48 -0.60 -12.11
N GLN A 14 0.81 -1.52 -12.81
CA GLN A 14 -0.18 -1.22 -13.85
C GLN A 14 -1.42 -2.10 -13.66
N ARG A 15 -2.60 -1.57 -14.01
CA ARG A 15 -3.87 -2.31 -13.95
C ARG A 15 -3.93 -3.35 -15.06
N LEU A 16 -4.44 -4.54 -14.75
CA LEU A 16 -4.78 -5.52 -15.79
C LEU A 16 -5.89 -4.96 -16.69
N PRO A 17 -5.88 -5.28 -18.00
CA PRO A 17 -6.97 -4.94 -18.91
C PRO A 17 -8.30 -5.50 -18.41
N THR A 18 -9.35 -4.67 -18.40
CA THR A 18 -10.69 -5.08 -17.91
C THR A 18 -11.24 -6.31 -18.62
N ARG A 19 -10.95 -6.47 -19.92
CA ARG A 19 -11.34 -7.64 -20.72
C ARG A 19 -10.76 -8.97 -20.21
N ASN A 20 -9.70 -8.93 -19.40
CA ASN A 20 -9.07 -10.11 -18.80
C ASN A 20 -9.52 -10.34 -17.36
N VAL A 21 -10.51 -9.60 -16.85
CA VAL A 21 -10.96 -9.65 -15.45
C VAL A 21 -12.45 -9.86 -15.41
N PHE A 22 -12.90 -10.88 -14.69
CA PHE A 22 -14.27 -11.36 -14.67
C PHE A 22 -14.79 -11.38 -13.24
N TYR A 23 -15.96 -10.79 -13.04
CA TYR A 23 -16.69 -10.83 -11.77
C TYR A 23 -18.02 -11.53 -12.00
N TYR A 24 -18.27 -12.61 -11.26
CA TYR A 24 -19.49 -13.40 -11.43
C TYR A 24 -19.83 -14.17 -10.16
N ARG A 25 -21.05 -14.71 -10.11
CA ARG A 25 -21.50 -15.59 -9.04
C ARG A 25 -21.14 -17.02 -9.41
N CYS A 26 -20.20 -17.63 -8.69
CA CYS A 26 -19.70 -18.95 -9.04
C CYS A 26 -20.54 -20.04 -8.33
N PRO A 27 -21.21 -20.94 -9.07
CA PRO A 27 -21.98 -22.04 -8.47
C PRO A 27 -21.13 -22.93 -7.56
N ASP A 28 -19.90 -23.22 -7.98
CA ASP A 28 -18.96 -24.12 -7.28
C ASP A 28 -18.40 -23.52 -5.99
N HIS A 29 -18.41 -22.19 -5.87
CA HIS A 29 -17.95 -21.47 -4.67
C HIS A 29 -19.15 -21.05 -3.80
N ARG A 30 -20.08 -21.98 -3.54
CA ARG A 30 -21.29 -21.76 -2.72
C ARG A 30 -22.13 -20.56 -3.19
N LYS A 31 -22.16 -20.29 -4.50
CA LYS A 31 -22.81 -19.11 -5.07
C LYS A 31 -22.29 -17.78 -4.51
N ASN A 32 -21.03 -17.70 -4.09
CA ASN A 32 -20.38 -16.45 -3.71
C ASN A 32 -19.97 -15.64 -4.96
N TYR A 33 -19.77 -14.34 -4.76
CA TYR A 33 -19.11 -13.50 -5.77
C TYR A 33 -17.62 -13.84 -5.83
N VAL A 34 -17.14 -14.12 -7.03
CA VAL A 34 -15.74 -14.44 -7.31
C VAL A 34 -15.21 -13.47 -8.36
N MET A 35 -13.94 -13.09 -8.18
CA MET A 35 -13.14 -12.42 -9.20
C MET A 35 -12.15 -13.44 -9.77
N SER A 36 -12.17 -13.62 -11.08
CA SER A 36 -11.14 -14.37 -11.82
C SER A 36 -10.44 -13.44 -12.81
N PHE A 37 -9.16 -13.66 -13.09
CA PHE A 37 -8.44 -12.92 -14.11
C PHE A 37 -7.46 -13.80 -14.86
N THR A 38 -7.17 -13.43 -16.12
CA THR A 38 -6.20 -14.12 -16.96
C THR A 38 -4.97 -13.24 -17.19
N PHE A 39 -3.79 -13.86 -17.10
CA PHE A 39 -2.52 -13.19 -17.31
C PHE A 39 -1.57 -14.11 -18.08
N CYS A 40 -0.95 -13.58 -19.14
CA CYS A 40 0.07 -14.30 -19.89
C CYS A 40 1.45 -13.89 -19.37
N PHE A 41 2.17 -14.86 -18.81
CA PHE A 41 3.57 -14.68 -18.43
C PHE A 41 4.42 -14.67 -19.70
N ASP A 42 5.07 -13.54 -19.98
CA ASP A 42 5.80 -13.31 -21.22
C ASP A 42 7.32 -13.48 -21.08
N ARG A 43 7.82 -13.61 -19.84
CA ARG A 43 9.25 -13.80 -19.53
C ARG A 43 9.40 -14.78 -18.38
N GLU A 44 10.13 -15.86 -18.59
CA GLU A 44 10.32 -16.93 -17.59
C GLU A 44 11.18 -16.48 -16.40
N ASP A 45 12.20 -15.66 -16.64
CA ASP A 45 13.08 -15.14 -15.59
C ASP A 45 12.46 -14.02 -14.74
N ASP A 46 11.28 -13.51 -15.12
CA ASP A 46 10.64 -12.42 -14.41
C ASP A 46 9.81 -12.92 -13.22
N VAL A 47 9.97 -12.28 -12.07
CA VAL A 47 9.08 -12.48 -10.93
C VAL A 47 7.94 -11.48 -11.01
N TYR A 48 6.73 -11.99 -11.23
CA TYR A 48 5.50 -11.18 -11.28
C TYR A 48 4.86 -11.08 -9.90
N GLN A 49 4.35 -9.89 -9.60
CA GLN A 49 3.63 -9.61 -8.36
C GLN A 49 2.27 -9.03 -8.72
N PHE A 50 1.24 -9.55 -8.05
CA PHE A 50 -0.13 -9.09 -8.20
C PHE A 50 -0.61 -8.45 -6.91
N ALA A 51 -1.42 -7.40 -7.02
CA ALA A 51 -2.01 -6.73 -5.88
C ALA A 51 -3.42 -6.22 -6.22
N TYR A 52 -4.32 -6.16 -5.24
CA TYR A 52 -5.66 -5.62 -5.49
C TYR A 52 -5.64 -4.10 -5.76
N SER A 53 -4.79 -3.37 -5.03
CA SER A 53 -4.57 -1.92 -5.19
C SER A 53 -3.09 -1.59 -4.99
N PHE A 54 -2.73 -0.33 -5.20
CA PHE A 54 -1.33 0.10 -5.12
C PHE A 54 -0.81 -0.13 -3.70
N PRO A 55 0.17 -1.03 -3.51
CA PRO A 55 0.63 -1.36 -2.17
C PRO A 55 1.39 -0.18 -1.58
N TYR A 56 1.07 0.10 -0.31
CA TYR A 56 1.83 1.03 0.52
C TYR A 56 2.38 0.25 1.71
N THR A 57 3.69 -0.05 1.67
CA THR A 57 4.31 -0.94 2.65
C THR A 57 4.60 -0.20 3.95
N TYR A 58 4.68 -0.95 5.05
CA TYR A 58 5.06 -0.39 6.34
C TYR A 58 6.44 0.27 6.29
N THR A 59 7.43 -0.33 5.63
CA THR A 59 8.76 0.28 5.43
C THR A 59 8.67 1.60 4.67
N LYS A 60 7.82 1.68 3.64
CA LYS A 60 7.61 2.94 2.90
C LYS A 60 6.98 4.02 3.79
N LEU A 61 6.03 3.65 4.64
CA LEU A 61 5.45 4.55 5.64
C LEU A 61 6.52 5.08 6.59
N GLN A 62 7.34 4.19 7.18
CA GLN A 62 8.36 4.59 8.14
C GLN A 62 9.39 5.52 7.49
N ASN A 63 9.94 5.15 6.33
CA ASN A 63 10.87 6.00 5.59
C ASN A 63 10.28 7.38 5.24
N TYR A 64 8.97 7.43 4.91
CA TYR A 64 8.28 8.69 4.61
C TYR A 64 8.20 9.59 5.85
N LEU A 65 7.79 9.04 6.99
CA LEU A 65 7.70 9.79 8.24
C LEU A 65 9.08 10.22 8.76
N ASP A 66 10.11 9.37 8.61
CA ASP A 66 11.49 9.70 8.98
C ASP A 66 12.02 10.86 8.11
N ASN A 67 11.69 10.88 6.81
CA ASN A 67 12.04 11.99 5.92
C ASN A 67 11.38 13.31 6.33
N ILE A 68 10.13 13.27 6.81
CA ILE A 68 9.44 14.46 7.32
C ILE A 68 10.14 14.96 8.59
N GLU A 69 10.47 14.07 9.51
CA GLU A 69 11.13 14.40 10.78
C GLU A 69 12.54 14.98 10.56
N GLN A 70 13.30 14.45 9.60
CA GLN A 70 14.62 14.96 9.21
C GLN A 70 14.60 16.39 8.67
N ARG A 71 13.45 16.87 8.16
CA ARG A 71 13.31 18.25 7.68
C ARG A 71 13.17 19.29 8.79
N GLN A 72 12.98 18.86 10.05
CA GLN A 72 12.88 19.73 11.22
C GLN A 72 11.89 20.90 11.03
N LEU A 73 10.74 20.60 10.43
CA LEU A 73 9.68 21.58 10.19
C LEU A 73 9.04 21.96 11.53
N ASP A 74 9.12 23.23 11.90
CA ASP A 74 8.69 23.78 13.19
C ASP A 74 7.17 23.68 13.44
N TYR A 75 6.39 23.49 12.38
CA TYR A 75 4.94 23.28 12.41
C TYR A 75 4.53 21.80 12.38
N ILE A 76 5.47 20.86 12.39
CA ILE A 76 5.20 19.41 12.41
C ILE A 76 5.78 18.76 13.65
N GLN A 77 4.96 17.96 14.33
CA GLN A 77 5.39 17.12 15.44
C GLN A 77 4.95 15.68 15.23
N ARG A 78 5.90 14.74 15.26
CA ARG A 78 5.64 13.30 15.24
C ARG A 78 5.83 12.73 16.64
N ARG A 79 4.86 11.96 17.14
CA ARG A 79 4.97 11.28 18.44
C ARG A 79 4.42 9.85 18.37
N PRO A 80 5.05 8.86 19.04
CA PRO A 80 4.44 7.55 19.21
C PRO A 80 3.23 7.68 20.13
N LEU A 81 2.06 7.28 19.64
CA LEU A 81 0.84 7.23 20.46
C LEU A 81 0.81 5.93 21.27
N VAL A 82 0.95 4.80 20.58
CA VAL A 82 0.89 3.46 21.16
C VAL A 82 1.52 2.45 20.20
N PHE A 83 1.58 1.18 20.60
CA PHE A 83 1.93 0.07 19.74
C PHE A 83 0.70 -0.77 19.38
N SER A 84 0.68 -1.30 18.16
CA SER A 84 -0.30 -2.33 17.78
C SER A 84 -0.06 -3.64 18.53
N VAL A 85 -1.00 -4.59 18.43
CA VAL A 85 -0.87 -5.95 19.00
C VAL A 85 0.43 -6.64 18.55
N GLN A 86 0.86 -6.40 17.31
CA GLN A 86 2.11 -6.93 16.76
C GLN A 86 3.33 -6.02 17.04
N LYS A 87 3.23 -5.15 18.05
CA LYS A 87 4.28 -4.23 18.49
C LYS A 87 4.78 -3.26 17.40
N ARG A 88 3.91 -2.85 16.46
CA ARG A 88 4.25 -1.80 15.48
C ARG A 88 3.88 -0.43 16.02
N ARG A 89 4.77 0.55 15.84
CA ARG A 89 4.56 1.94 16.28
C ARG A 89 3.38 2.57 15.53
N LEU A 90 2.43 3.11 16.28
CA LEU A 90 1.37 3.97 15.76
C LEU A 90 1.76 5.42 16.05
N ASP A 91 2.18 6.12 15.00
CA ASP A 91 2.65 7.51 15.10
C ASP A 91 1.48 8.47 14.88
N LEU A 92 1.39 9.48 15.75
CA LEU A 92 0.54 10.66 15.56
C LEU A 92 1.40 11.77 14.93
N LEU A 93 0.97 12.27 13.78
CA LEU A 93 1.56 13.43 13.13
C LEU A 93 0.65 14.64 13.36
N THR A 94 1.11 15.60 14.14
CA THR A 94 0.41 16.86 14.38
C THR A 94 0.99 17.94 13.48
N VAL A 95 0.11 18.61 12.71
CA VAL A 95 0.46 19.76 11.88
C VAL A 95 -0.32 20.95 12.42
N ALA A 96 0.36 21.90 13.03
CA ALA A 96 -0.26 23.04 13.71
C ALA A 96 0.66 24.26 13.72
N ASN A 97 0.12 25.41 14.11
CA ASN A 97 0.95 26.58 14.39
C ASN A 97 2.02 26.22 15.45
N PRO A 98 3.31 26.59 15.25
CA PRO A 98 4.37 26.28 16.21
C PRO A 98 4.07 26.68 17.66
N SER A 99 3.25 27.73 17.88
CA SER A 99 2.83 28.15 19.22
C SER A 99 1.97 27.14 19.98
N LEU A 100 1.32 26.21 19.27
CA LEU A 100 0.47 25.15 19.82
C LEU A 100 1.21 23.83 20.03
N LEU A 101 2.45 23.72 19.54
CA LEU A 101 3.24 22.50 19.65
C LEU A 101 4.07 22.53 20.94
N VAL A 102 3.69 21.68 21.90
CA VAL A 102 4.45 21.50 23.13
C VAL A 102 5.81 20.90 22.77
N LYS A 103 6.90 21.64 22.99
CA LYS A 103 8.25 21.09 22.96
C LYS A 103 8.38 20.16 24.17
N GLY A 104 8.39 18.86 23.90
CA GLY A 104 8.64 17.84 24.92
C GLY A 104 10.11 17.80 25.30
#